data_AF-A0A7G3B0Y3-F1
#
_entry.id   AF-A0A7G3B0Y3-F1
#
_cell.length_a   1.000
_cell.length_b   1.000
_cell.length_c   1.000
_cell.angle_alpha   90.00
_cell.angle_beta   90.00
_cell.angle_gamma   90.00
#
_symmetry.space_group_name_H-M   'P 1'
#
loop_
_entity.id
_entity.type
_entity.pdbx_description
1 polymer ?
#
loop_
_entity_poly.entity_id
_entity_poly.type
_entity_poly.pdbx_seq_one_letter_code
_entity_poly.pdbx_strand_id
1 'polypeptide(L)'
;IFKNHSSCETLKHEFQDAAKDFTTKILNNAVPVTYCNKSVGMYLRFEETYKNLTTHIDANNVSCKYQYFNVDRLGVVETMYNQLHSMWEMGFCDDCYANTTSATPSNTTGDFYIYWEHIHQCIENTSRSGDPCLMCMGQYQKLNDFYDGIKSEKNDRICFDLQDAMNRTRILWSVKLNCCRDRNSSMLTAYIIAGVVSFLPSLFYVFIYFNKRYHERYDFLSDGHETPPEEVENTANARDHQDHADIQAGPSRVTAEMPHKVKELLKERRHDDDEELLSSTPKKSEIHSQK
;
A
#
# COMPACT_ATOMS: atom_id res chain seq x y z
N ILE A 1 -44.71 9.33 -38.90
CA ILE A 1 -43.54 8.93 -38.09
C ILE A 1 -42.63 8.13 -39.01
N PHE A 2 -41.62 8.77 -39.60
CA PHE A 2 -40.66 8.09 -40.47
C PHE A 2 -39.68 7.33 -39.57
N LYS A 3 -39.86 6.01 -39.43
CA LYS A 3 -38.81 5.13 -38.92
C LYS A 3 -37.71 5.11 -39.97
N ASN A 4 -36.57 5.73 -39.68
CA ASN A 4 -35.37 5.54 -40.46
C ASN A 4 -34.97 4.06 -40.25
N HIS A 5 -35.23 3.20 -41.23
CA HIS A 5 -34.83 1.79 -41.17
C HIS A 5 -33.32 1.72 -41.41
N SER A 6 -32.52 1.94 -40.37
CA SER A 6 -31.09 1.67 -40.42
C SER A 6 -30.88 0.18 -40.67
N SER A 7 -30.04 -0.16 -41.66
CA SER A 7 -29.74 -1.55 -41.96
C SER A 7 -28.82 -2.15 -40.88
N CYS A 8 -28.83 -3.47 -40.73
CA CYS A 8 -27.88 -4.14 -39.84
C CYS A 8 -26.42 -3.82 -40.21
N GLU A 9 -26.12 -3.62 -41.48
CA GLU A 9 -24.80 -3.17 -41.95
C GLU A 9 -24.44 -1.78 -41.43
N THR A 10 -25.37 -0.82 -41.48
CA THR A 10 -25.16 0.53 -40.92
C THR A 10 -24.88 0.46 -39.42
N LEU A 11 -25.69 -0.27 -38.65
CA LEU A 11 -25.49 -0.40 -37.20
C LEU A 11 -24.16 -1.09 -36.85
N LYS A 12 -23.72 -2.05 -37.66
CA LYS A 12 -22.41 -2.69 -37.49
C LYS A 12 -21.27 -1.69 -37.71
N HIS A 13 -21.37 -0.83 -38.72
CA HIS A 13 -20.40 0.23 -38.97
C HIS A 13 -20.37 1.26 -37.84
N GLU A 14 -21.53 1.65 -37.31
CA GLU A 14 -21.61 2.56 -36.15
C GLU A 14 -20.95 1.97 -34.91
N PHE A 15 -21.20 0.68 -34.62
CA PHE A 15 -20.51 -0.02 -33.54
C PHE A 15 -19.00 -0.10 -33.77
N GLN A 16 -18.55 -0.41 -34.99
CA GLN A 16 -17.13 -0.44 -35.34
C GLN A 16 -16.45 0.91 -35.09
N ASP A 17 -17.09 2.01 -35.51
CA ASP A 17 -16.55 3.35 -35.28
C ASP A 17 -16.52 3.72 -33.80
N ALA A 18 -17.58 3.41 -33.05
CA ALA A 18 -17.61 3.65 -31.61
C ALA A 18 -16.53 2.86 -30.86
N ALA A 19 -16.34 1.57 -31.20
CA ALA A 19 -15.29 0.73 -30.63
C ALA A 19 -13.87 1.26 -30.95
N LYS A 20 -13.64 1.70 -32.20
CA LYS A 20 -12.37 2.31 -32.63
C LYS A 20 -12.09 3.60 -31.86
N ASP A 21 -13.08 4.47 -31.74
CA ASP A 21 -12.95 5.76 -31.06
C ASP A 21 -12.67 5.55 -29.55
N PHE A 22 -13.40 4.62 -28.91
CA PHE A 22 -13.18 4.27 -27.51
C PHE A 22 -11.78 3.69 -27.28
N THR A 23 -11.37 2.71 -28.10
CA THR A 23 -10.02 2.10 -28.03
C THR A 23 -8.94 3.15 -28.19
N THR A 24 -9.05 4.01 -29.20
CA THR A 24 -8.10 5.10 -29.45
C THR A 24 -8.01 6.02 -28.24
N LYS A 25 -9.14 6.33 -27.61
CA LYS A 25 -9.16 7.20 -26.44
C LYS A 25 -8.52 6.54 -25.23
N ILE A 26 -8.75 5.26 -24.98
CA ILE A 26 -8.09 4.50 -23.90
C ILE A 26 -6.58 4.54 -24.09
N LEU A 27 -6.08 4.17 -25.28
CA LEU A 27 -4.65 4.10 -25.56
C LEU A 27 -3.94 5.46 -25.40
N ASN A 28 -4.57 6.54 -25.87
CA ASN A 28 -4.03 7.89 -25.72
C ASN A 28 -3.99 8.39 -24.26
N ASN A 29 -4.73 7.76 -23.35
CA ASN A 29 -4.82 8.15 -21.94
C ASN A 29 -4.38 7.01 -21.00
N ALA A 30 -3.48 6.13 -21.49
CA ALA A 30 -2.94 5.02 -20.73
C ALA A 30 -1.74 5.43 -19.84
N VAL A 31 -1.03 6.51 -20.16
CA VAL A 31 0.14 6.98 -19.38
C VAL A 31 0.22 8.52 -19.41
N PRO A 32 0.00 9.22 -18.28
CA PRO A 32 -0.62 8.72 -17.04
C PRO A 32 -2.05 8.22 -17.30
N VAL A 33 -2.53 7.32 -16.45
CA VAL A 33 -3.86 6.71 -16.63
C VAL A 33 -4.92 7.75 -16.30
N THR A 34 -5.68 8.14 -17.32
CA THR A 34 -6.80 9.09 -17.22
C THR A 34 -7.97 8.68 -18.11
N TYR A 35 -8.02 7.41 -18.54
CA TYR A 35 -8.98 6.99 -19.54
C TYR A 35 -10.40 6.92 -18.98
N CYS A 36 -10.64 6.65 -17.70
CA CYS A 36 -12.01 6.65 -17.16
C CYS A 36 -12.63 8.05 -17.38
N ASN A 37 -11.94 9.09 -16.92
CA ASN A 37 -12.38 10.48 -17.06
C ASN A 37 -12.48 10.94 -18.53
N LYS A 38 -11.47 10.60 -19.33
CA LYS A 38 -11.34 11.12 -20.71
C LYS A 38 -12.15 10.36 -21.74
N SER A 39 -12.62 9.14 -21.45
CA SER A 39 -13.27 8.27 -22.43
C SER A 39 -14.75 7.98 -22.17
N VAL A 40 -15.34 8.44 -21.07
CA VAL A 40 -16.75 8.17 -20.71
C VAL A 40 -17.75 8.41 -21.85
N GLY A 41 -17.62 9.52 -22.59
CA GLY A 41 -18.51 9.79 -23.72
C GLY A 41 -18.39 8.77 -24.86
N MET A 42 -17.16 8.30 -25.14
CA MET A 42 -16.92 7.27 -26.14
C MET A 42 -17.40 5.89 -25.65
N TYR A 43 -17.22 5.60 -24.36
CA TYR A 43 -17.73 4.38 -23.73
C TYR A 43 -19.26 4.30 -23.80
N LEU A 44 -19.97 5.38 -23.45
CA LEU A 44 -21.43 5.42 -23.53
C LEU A 44 -21.94 5.20 -24.96
N ARG A 45 -21.30 5.83 -25.96
CA ARG A 45 -21.62 5.62 -27.38
C ARG A 45 -21.34 4.18 -27.81
N PHE A 46 -20.26 3.59 -27.33
CA PHE A 46 -19.91 2.19 -27.59
C PHE A 46 -20.97 1.23 -27.02
N GLU A 47 -21.40 1.44 -25.76
CA GLU A 47 -22.49 0.66 -25.14
C GLU A 47 -23.81 0.84 -25.89
N GLU A 48 -24.15 2.07 -26.28
CA GLU A 48 -25.38 2.38 -27.00
C GLU A 48 -25.41 1.72 -28.39
N THR A 49 -24.32 1.85 -29.17
CA THR A 49 -24.25 1.25 -30.52
C THR A 49 -24.28 -0.28 -30.46
N TYR A 50 -23.66 -0.89 -29.45
CA TYR A 50 -23.77 -2.34 -29.22
C TYR A 50 -25.20 -2.76 -28.88
N LYS A 51 -25.87 -2.03 -27.98
CA LYS A 51 -27.27 -2.28 -27.62
C LYS A 51 -28.20 -2.13 -28.83
N ASN A 52 -27.99 -1.11 -29.64
CA ASN A 52 -28.76 -0.90 -30.87
C ASN A 52 -28.54 -2.07 -31.83
N LEU A 53 -27.29 -2.48 -32.06
CA LEU A 53 -26.96 -3.60 -32.93
C LEU A 53 -27.58 -4.94 -32.45
N THR A 54 -27.62 -5.18 -31.14
CA THR A 54 -28.15 -6.44 -30.58
C THR A 54 -29.68 -6.47 -30.44
N THR A 55 -30.34 -5.31 -30.37
CA THR A 55 -31.81 -5.23 -30.21
C THR A 55 -32.56 -4.92 -31.50
N HIS A 56 -31.87 -4.44 -32.53
CA HIS A 56 -32.50 -4.09 -33.80
C HIS A 56 -32.95 -5.31 -34.61
N ILE A 57 -34.11 -5.14 -35.27
CA ILE A 57 -34.68 -6.06 -36.25
C ILE A 57 -34.85 -5.27 -37.54
N ASP A 58 -34.30 -5.79 -38.63
CA ASP A 58 -34.30 -5.12 -39.93
C ASP A 58 -35.69 -5.11 -40.60
N ALA A 59 -35.77 -4.50 -41.79
CA ALA A 59 -37.00 -4.44 -42.59
C ALA A 59 -37.49 -5.83 -43.06
N ASN A 60 -36.62 -6.83 -43.07
CA ASN A 60 -36.93 -8.22 -43.44
C ASN A 60 -37.32 -9.07 -42.22
N ASN A 61 -37.53 -8.45 -41.06
CA ASN A 61 -37.82 -9.12 -39.79
C ASN A 61 -36.68 -10.05 -39.32
N VAL A 62 -35.43 -9.75 -39.72
CA VAL A 62 -34.22 -10.46 -39.30
C VAL A 62 -33.53 -9.67 -38.19
N SER A 63 -33.22 -10.35 -37.09
CA SER A 63 -32.45 -9.74 -36.00
C SER A 63 -30.99 -9.57 -36.41
N CYS A 64 -30.46 -8.35 -36.26
CA CYS A 64 -29.03 -8.09 -36.51
C CYS A 64 -28.13 -8.91 -35.58
N LYS A 65 -28.64 -9.26 -34.38
CA LYS A 65 -27.97 -10.19 -33.46
C LYS A 65 -27.73 -11.54 -34.12
N TYR A 66 -28.75 -12.13 -34.74
CA TYR A 66 -28.61 -13.43 -35.42
C TYR A 66 -27.64 -13.37 -36.62
N GLN A 67 -27.52 -12.21 -37.27
CA GLN A 67 -26.65 -12.04 -38.44
C GLN A 67 -25.17 -11.84 -38.10
N TYR A 68 -24.82 -11.33 -36.92
CA TYR A 68 -23.43 -11.00 -36.57
C TYR A 68 -22.92 -11.66 -35.29
N PHE A 69 -23.78 -12.23 -34.47
CA PHE A 69 -23.42 -12.85 -33.19
C PHE A 69 -23.65 -14.35 -33.26
N ASN A 70 -22.69 -15.12 -32.73
CA ASN A 70 -22.73 -16.59 -32.73
C ASN A 70 -22.85 -17.23 -34.12
N VAL A 71 -22.48 -16.51 -35.19
CA VAL A 71 -22.43 -17.03 -36.56
C VAL A 71 -21.19 -17.89 -36.78
N ASP A 72 -20.10 -17.55 -36.11
CA ASP A 72 -18.85 -18.28 -36.14
C ASP A 72 -18.36 -18.59 -34.71
N ARG A 73 -17.42 -19.53 -34.59
CA ARG A 73 -16.87 -19.97 -33.29
C ARG A 73 -16.04 -18.90 -32.59
N LEU A 74 -15.56 -17.90 -33.32
CA LEU A 74 -14.71 -16.85 -32.77
C LEU A 74 -15.56 -15.72 -32.16
N GLY A 75 -16.75 -15.45 -32.71
CA GLY A 75 -17.68 -14.45 -32.19
C GLY A 75 -17.01 -13.07 -32.07
N VAL A 76 -16.34 -12.60 -33.13
CA VAL A 76 -15.45 -11.43 -33.07
C VAL A 76 -16.11 -10.19 -32.48
N VAL A 77 -17.37 -9.92 -32.86
CA VAL A 77 -18.12 -8.73 -32.40
C VAL A 77 -18.35 -8.79 -30.89
N GLU A 78 -18.78 -9.94 -30.37
CA GLU A 78 -19.05 -10.15 -28.95
C GLU A 78 -17.76 -10.18 -28.13
N THR A 79 -16.72 -10.84 -28.64
CA THR A 79 -15.39 -10.88 -28.00
C THR A 79 -14.80 -9.47 -27.87
N MET A 80 -14.84 -8.68 -28.94
CA MET A 80 -14.35 -7.30 -28.90
C MET A 80 -15.17 -6.45 -27.94
N TYR A 81 -16.50 -6.61 -27.92
CA TYR A 81 -17.34 -5.92 -26.96
C TYR A 81 -16.93 -6.23 -25.51
N ASN A 82 -16.85 -7.52 -25.17
CA ASN A 82 -16.51 -7.97 -23.83
C ASN A 82 -15.12 -7.51 -23.38
N GLN A 83 -14.12 -7.49 -24.29
CA GLN A 83 -12.78 -6.99 -23.97
C GLN A 83 -12.78 -5.50 -23.64
N LEU A 84 -13.44 -4.68 -24.47
CA LEU A 84 -13.50 -3.24 -24.26
C LEU A 84 -14.37 -2.88 -23.04
N HIS A 85 -15.47 -3.58 -22.84
CA HIS A 85 -16.31 -3.45 -21.65
C HIS A 85 -15.53 -3.81 -20.37
N SER A 86 -14.79 -4.92 -20.40
CA SER A 86 -13.98 -5.36 -19.28
C SER A 86 -12.89 -4.34 -18.90
N MET A 87 -12.33 -3.60 -19.86
CA MET A 87 -11.39 -2.51 -19.55
C MET A 87 -12.04 -1.42 -18.70
N TRP A 88 -13.32 -1.08 -18.94
CA TRP A 88 -14.07 -0.13 -18.12
C TRP A 88 -14.32 -0.68 -16.71
N GLU A 89 -14.76 -1.94 -16.60
CA GLU A 89 -15.05 -2.58 -15.31
C GLU A 89 -13.80 -2.77 -14.45
N MET A 90 -12.69 -3.26 -15.03
CA MET A 90 -11.42 -3.46 -14.32
C MET A 90 -10.81 -2.13 -13.85
N GLY A 91 -11.08 -1.04 -14.58
CA GLY A 91 -10.71 0.32 -14.17
C GLY A 91 -11.57 0.87 -13.02
N PHE A 92 -12.62 0.16 -12.60
CA PHE A 92 -13.66 0.67 -11.70
C PHE A 92 -14.15 2.06 -12.16
N CYS A 93 -14.31 2.25 -13.48
CA CYS A 93 -14.56 3.57 -14.02
C CYS A 93 -15.91 4.15 -13.60
N ASP A 94 -16.90 3.31 -13.28
CA ASP A 94 -18.18 3.79 -12.73
C ASP A 94 -18.01 4.50 -11.38
N ASP A 95 -17.04 4.09 -10.56
CA ASP A 95 -16.75 4.74 -9.26
C ASP A 95 -16.20 6.16 -9.40
N CYS A 96 -15.76 6.55 -10.60
CA CYS A 96 -15.37 7.93 -10.89
C CYS A 96 -16.59 8.87 -10.99
N TYR A 97 -17.80 8.33 -11.20
CA TYR A 97 -18.99 9.11 -11.52
C TYR A 97 -20.09 8.95 -10.47
N ALA A 98 -20.87 10.01 -10.25
CA ALA A 98 -22.15 9.89 -9.53
C ALA A 98 -23.20 9.23 -10.42
N ASN A 99 -23.09 9.48 -11.73
CA ASN A 99 -23.90 8.86 -12.77
C ASN A 99 -23.09 8.80 -14.07
N THR A 100 -22.72 7.58 -14.46
CA THR A 100 -21.95 7.32 -15.69
C THR A 100 -22.71 7.76 -16.94
N THR A 101 -24.04 7.54 -16.99
CA THR A 101 -24.89 7.87 -18.15
C THR A 101 -24.92 9.37 -18.47
N SER A 102 -24.86 10.22 -17.44
CA SER A 102 -24.77 11.68 -17.61
C SER A 102 -23.32 12.18 -17.58
N ALA A 103 -22.33 11.28 -17.57
CA ALA A 103 -20.91 11.58 -17.44
C ALA A 103 -20.60 12.57 -16.30
N THR A 104 -21.38 12.52 -15.22
CA THR A 104 -21.28 13.49 -14.12
C THR A 104 -20.34 12.96 -13.05
N PRO A 105 -19.17 13.60 -12.81
CA PRO A 105 -18.20 13.14 -11.83
C PRO A 105 -18.81 13.04 -10.43
N SER A 106 -18.34 12.09 -9.63
CA SER A 106 -18.74 12.02 -8.22
C SER A 106 -18.10 13.17 -7.44
N ASN A 107 -18.72 13.57 -6.32
CA ASN A 107 -18.13 14.56 -5.42
C ASN A 107 -16.74 14.11 -4.96
N THR A 108 -16.59 12.82 -4.63
CA THR A 108 -15.31 12.21 -4.25
C THR A 108 -14.23 12.40 -5.32
N THR A 109 -14.56 12.17 -6.59
CA THR A 109 -13.65 12.41 -7.72
C THR A 109 -13.30 13.88 -7.87
N GLY A 110 -14.29 14.77 -7.76
CA GLY A 110 -14.09 16.21 -7.83
C GLY A 110 -13.15 16.71 -6.72
N ASP A 111 -13.44 16.33 -5.48
CA ASP A 111 -12.66 16.70 -4.30
C ASP A 111 -11.22 16.14 -4.37
N PHE A 112 -11.04 14.91 -4.86
CA PHE A 112 -9.72 14.34 -5.11
C PHE A 112 -8.90 15.23 -6.03
N TYR A 113 -9.46 15.60 -7.19
CA TYR A 113 -8.73 16.42 -8.17
C TYR A 113 -8.44 17.82 -7.66
N ILE A 114 -9.29 18.39 -6.79
CA ILE A 114 -9.01 19.67 -6.12
C ILE A 114 -7.78 19.54 -5.21
N TYR A 115 -7.74 18.53 -4.34
CA TYR A 115 -6.57 18.31 -3.47
C TYR A 115 -5.31 17.97 -4.25
N TRP A 116 -5.45 17.17 -5.31
CA TRP A 116 -4.37 16.79 -6.21
C TRP A 116 -3.79 18.02 -6.93
N GLU A 117 -4.63 18.91 -7.45
CA GLU A 117 -4.19 20.15 -8.07
C GLU A 117 -3.46 21.06 -7.07
N HIS A 118 -3.97 21.19 -5.84
CA HIS A 118 -3.32 22.00 -4.81
C HIS A 118 -1.90 21.55 -4.46
N ILE A 119 -1.65 20.23 -4.39
CA ILE A 119 -0.28 19.73 -4.13
C ILE A 119 0.64 19.98 -5.33
N HIS A 120 0.17 19.75 -6.56
CA HIS A 120 0.98 20.02 -7.76
C HIS A 120 1.34 21.49 -7.90
N GLN A 121 0.35 22.38 -7.74
CA GLN A 121 0.58 23.82 -7.74
C GLN A 121 1.55 24.24 -6.62
N CYS A 122 1.44 23.65 -5.43
CA CYS A 122 2.37 23.94 -4.35
C CYS A 122 3.81 23.54 -4.71
N ILE A 123 4.00 22.33 -5.24
CA ILE A 123 5.31 21.80 -5.65
C ILE A 123 5.91 22.67 -6.76
N GLU A 124 5.12 23.01 -7.78
CA GLU A 124 5.56 23.85 -8.89
C GLU A 124 5.99 25.25 -8.42
N ASN A 125 5.19 25.90 -7.57
CA ASN A 125 5.49 27.23 -7.05
C ASN A 125 6.72 27.23 -6.12
N THR A 126 6.88 26.17 -5.32
CA THR A 126 7.98 26.07 -4.36
C THR A 126 9.30 25.64 -5.01
N SER A 127 9.25 24.94 -6.15
CA SER A 127 10.44 24.47 -6.89
C SER A 127 11.46 25.57 -7.22
N ARG A 128 11.03 26.84 -7.23
CA ARG A 128 11.86 28.01 -7.53
C ARG A 128 12.32 28.80 -6.30
N SER A 129 11.75 28.56 -5.12
CA SER A 129 11.82 29.49 -3.98
C SER A 129 12.06 28.83 -2.62
N GLY A 130 11.95 27.51 -2.49
CA GLY A 130 12.12 26.84 -1.20
C GLY A 130 12.17 25.31 -1.27
N ASP A 131 12.12 24.68 -0.10
CA ASP A 131 12.03 23.22 0.03
C ASP A 131 10.55 22.76 -0.09
N PRO A 132 10.16 22.07 -1.18
CA PRO A 132 8.79 21.62 -1.37
C PRO A 132 8.34 20.63 -0.29
N CYS A 133 9.26 19.90 0.34
CA CYS A 133 8.92 18.95 1.39
C CYS A 133 8.37 19.64 2.63
N LEU A 134 8.90 20.81 2.99
CA LEU A 134 8.45 21.58 4.15
C LEU A 134 7.21 22.41 3.83
N MET A 135 7.21 23.09 2.67
CA MET A 135 6.15 24.05 2.33
C MET A 135 4.86 23.37 1.86
N CYS A 136 4.94 22.18 1.28
CA CYS A 136 3.79 21.46 0.73
C CYS A 136 3.34 20.25 1.56
N MET A 137 3.96 20.02 2.73
CA MET A 137 3.64 18.88 3.59
C MET A 137 2.15 18.82 3.94
N GLY A 138 1.55 19.97 4.28
CA GLY A 138 0.14 20.03 4.67
C GLY A 138 -0.82 19.66 3.52
N GLN A 139 -0.50 20.07 2.29
CA GLN A 139 -1.27 19.75 1.09
C GLN A 139 -1.12 18.26 0.75
N TYR A 140 0.10 17.72 0.87
CA TYR A 140 0.36 16.30 0.66
C TYR A 140 -0.40 15.43 1.68
N GLN A 141 -0.35 15.79 2.97
CA GLN A 141 -1.09 15.09 4.03
C GLN A 141 -2.59 15.12 3.78
N LYS A 142 -3.16 16.29 3.45
CA LYS A 142 -4.59 16.39 3.12
C LYS A 142 -5.01 15.48 1.97
N LEU A 143 -4.24 15.45 0.87
CA LEU A 143 -4.51 14.55 -0.24
C LEU A 143 -4.39 13.08 0.18
N ASN A 144 -3.33 12.74 0.93
CA ASN A 144 -3.09 11.37 1.37
C ASN A 144 -4.19 10.87 2.30
N ASP A 145 -4.56 11.67 3.30
CA ASP A 145 -5.60 11.35 4.28
C ASP A 145 -6.97 11.22 3.59
N PHE A 146 -7.27 12.10 2.64
CA PHE A 146 -8.48 12.01 1.83
C PHE A 146 -8.52 10.71 1.02
N TYR A 147 -7.43 10.37 0.32
CA TYR A 147 -7.33 9.13 -0.45
C TYR A 147 -7.46 7.89 0.43
N ASP A 148 -6.78 7.86 1.58
CA ASP A 148 -6.82 6.73 2.52
C ASP A 148 -8.23 6.61 3.16
N GLY A 149 -8.93 7.72 3.37
CA GLY A 149 -10.34 7.76 3.77
C GLY A 149 -11.24 7.05 2.76
N ILE A 150 -11.16 7.43 1.47
CA ILE A 150 -11.91 6.80 0.39
C ILE A 150 -11.58 5.31 0.28
N LYS A 151 -10.30 4.97 0.39
CA LYS A 151 -9.81 3.59 0.34
C LYS A 151 -10.46 2.72 1.41
N SER A 152 -10.58 3.25 2.63
CA SER A 152 -11.23 2.55 3.74
C SER A 152 -12.74 2.40 3.54
N GLU A 153 -13.40 3.42 2.98
CA GLU A 153 -14.85 3.41 2.74
C GLU A 153 -15.24 2.44 1.63
N LYS A 154 -14.46 2.40 0.54
CA LYS A 154 -14.76 1.60 -0.65
C LYS A 154 -14.06 0.24 -0.71
N ASN A 155 -13.36 -0.17 0.36
CA ASN A 155 -12.64 -1.45 0.44
C ASN A 155 -11.75 -1.69 -0.81
N ASP A 156 -10.87 -0.74 -1.08
CA ASP A 156 -9.93 -0.71 -2.22
C ASP A 156 -10.56 -0.58 -3.62
N ARG A 157 -11.89 -0.48 -3.76
CA ARG A 157 -12.56 -0.21 -5.03
C ARG A 157 -12.60 1.27 -5.32
N ILE A 158 -11.48 1.80 -5.80
CA ILE A 158 -11.33 3.20 -6.20
C ILE A 158 -11.15 3.23 -7.71
N CYS A 159 -11.75 4.22 -8.38
CA CYS A 159 -11.52 4.45 -9.79
C CYS A 159 -10.02 4.53 -10.10
N PHE A 160 -9.59 3.81 -11.14
CA PHE A 160 -8.17 3.61 -11.42
C PHE A 160 -7.42 4.90 -11.78
N ASP A 161 -8.10 5.88 -12.39
CA ASP A 161 -7.54 7.22 -12.64
C ASP A 161 -7.04 7.89 -11.34
N LEU A 162 -7.78 7.75 -10.24
CA LEU A 162 -7.40 8.29 -8.93
C LEU A 162 -6.25 7.48 -8.32
N GLN A 163 -6.26 6.16 -8.50
CA GLN A 163 -5.20 5.29 -8.01
C GLN A 163 -3.85 5.62 -8.68
N ASP A 164 -3.81 5.73 -10.01
CA ASP A 164 -2.59 6.08 -10.75
C ASP A 164 -2.13 7.50 -10.38
N ALA A 165 -3.04 8.46 -10.31
CA ALA A 165 -2.73 9.83 -9.89
C ALA A 165 -2.11 9.87 -8.49
N MET A 166 -2.68 9.16 -7.52
CA MET A 166 -2.15 9.10 -6.16
C MET A 166 -0.80 8.36 -6.10
N ASN A 167 -0.68 7.24 -6.81
CA ASN A 167 0.55 6.46 -6.85
C ASN A 167 1.71 7.29 -7.42
N ARG A 168 1.46 8.01 -8.52
CA ARG A 168 2.44 8.95 -9.11
C ARG A 168 2.79 10.08 -8.15
N THR A 169 1.82 10.66 -7.46
CA THR A 169 2.08 11.69 -6.44
C THR A 169 2.94 11.13 -5.30
N ARG A 170 2.69 9.91 -4.82
CA ARG A 170 3.52 9.26 -3.81
C ARG A 170 4.95 9.00 -4.30
N ILE A 171 5.13 8.57 -5.55
CA ILE A 171 6.46 8.40 -6.17
C ILE A 171 7.17 9.75 -6.32
N LEU A 172 6.46 10.79 -6.78
CA LEU A 172 7.01 12.15 -6.88
C LEU A 172 7.47 12.63 -5.50
N TRP A 173 6.63 12.50 -4.47
CA TRP A 173 6.92 12.95 -3.11
C TRP A 173 8.09 12.19 -2.46
N SER A 174 8.03 10.86 -2.48
CA SER A 174 8.99 10.01 -1.77
C SER A 174 10.29 9.78 -2.52
N VAL A 175 10.24 9.58 -3.84
CA VAL A 175 11.41 9.19 -4.63
C VAL A 175 12.05 10.39 -5.32
N LYS A 176 11.25 11.24 -5.99
CA LYS A 176 11.79 12.35 -6.78
C LYS A 176 12.19 13.54 -5.91
N LEU A 177 11.35 13.89 -4.93
CA LEU A 177 11.62 14.98 -3.99
C LEU A 177 12.34 14.51 -2.72
N ASN A 178 12.38 13.19 -2.46
CA ASN A 178 13.01 12.60 -1.29
C ASN A 178 12.48 13.13 0.05
N CYS A 179 11.19 13.48 0.11
CA CYS A 179 10.56 14.08 1.28
C CYS A 179 10.34 13.11 2.44
N CYS A 180 10.52 11.80 2.24
CA CYS A 180 10.35 10.78 3.27
C CYS A 180 11.63 10.48 4.08
N ARG A 181 12.64 11.36 4.02
CA ARG A 181 13.98 11.13 4.58
C ARG A 181 14.01 10.87 6.10
N ASP A 182 13.04 11.38 6.85
CA ASP A 182 12.94 11.17 8.31
C ASP A 182 12.76 9.71 8.73
N ARG A 183 12.37 8.82 7.81
CA ARG A 183 12.32 7.37 8.09
C ARG A 183 13.71 6.73 8.26
N ASN A 184 14.78 7.33 7.73
CA ASN A 184 16.13 6.81 7.93
C ASN A 184 16.73 7.19 9.29
N SER A 185 16.38 8.34 9.86
CA SER A 185 16.88 8.75 11.18
C SER A 185 16.27 7.89 12.29
N SER A 186 15.01 7.48 12.16
CA SER A 186 14.33 6.61 13.12
C SER A 186 14.91 5.19 13.16
N MET A 187 15.46 4.67 12.05
CA MET A 187 16.16 3.38 12.04
C MET A 187 17.43 3.41 12.88
N LEU A 188 18.21 4.50 12.83
CA LEU A 188 19.44 4.63 13.62
C LEU A 188 19.13 4.62 15.12
N THR A 189 18.10 5.36 15.54
CA THR A 189 17.62 5.35 16.93
C THR A 189 17.15 3.96 17.35
N ALA A 190 16.41 3.25 16.49
CA ALA A 190 15.96 1.89 16.76
C ALA A 190 17.14 0.91 16.94
N TYR A 191 18.19 1.01 16.12
CA TYR A 191 19.39 0.18 16.27
C TYR A 191 20.14 0.46 17.56
N ILE A 192 20.25 1.72 17.99
CA ILE A 192 20.89 2.08 19.26
C ILE A 192 20.11 1.46 20.43
N ILE A 193 18.78 1.63 20.45
CA ILE A 193 17.93 1.07 21.51
C ILE A 193 18.04 -0.46 21.54
N ALA A 194 17.94 -1.12 20.39
CA ALA A 194 18.07 -2.57 20.28
C ALA A 194 19.44 -3.06 20.77
N GLY A 195 20.53 -2.33 20.46
CA GLY A 195 21.88 -2.63 20.92
C GLY A 195 22.00 -2.54 22.44
N VAL A 196 21.51 -1.46 23.05
CA VAL A 196 21.53 -1.27 24.50
C VAL A 196 20.72 -2.36 25.21
N VAL A 197 19.49 -2.61 24.77
CA VAL A 197 18.61 -3.63 25.36
C VAL A 197 19.22 -5.03 25.26
N SER A 198 19.90 -5.34 24.15
CA SER A 198 20.59 -6.63 23.99
C SER A 198 21.84 -6.77 24.84
N PHE A 199 22.53 -5.66 25.14
CA PHE A 199 23.77 -5.66 25.91
C PHE A 199 23.54 -5.71 27.43
N LEU A 200 22.44 -5.15 27.93
CA LEU A 200 22.10 -5.12 29.35
C LEU A 200 22.09 -6.50 30.04
N PRO A 201 21.49 -7.57 29.47
CA PRO A 201 21.58 -8.91 30.06
C PRO A 201 23.01 -9.42 30.17
N SER A 202 23.84 -9.17 29.15
CA SER A 202 25.24 -9.59 29.14
C SER A 202 26.02 -8.91 30.27
N LEU A 203 25.84 -7.60 30.44
CA LEU A 203 26.43 -6.86 31.55
C LEU A 203 25.96 -7.39 32.92
N PHE A 204 24.68 -7.69 33.06
CA PHE A 204 24.12 -8.25 34.30
C PHE A 204 24.76 -9.59 34.67
N TYR A 205 24.90 -10.51 33.72
CA TYR A 205 25.56 -11.80 33.96
C TYR A 205 27.05 -11.64 34.27
N VAL A 206 27.75 -10.73 33.58
CA VAL A 206 29.15 -10.41 33.86
C VAL A 206 29.30 -9.83 35.28
N PHE A 207 28.41 -8.93 35.68
CA PHE A 207 28.39 -8.35 37.02
C PHE A 207 28.17 -9.42 38.10
N ILE A 208 27.20 -10.32 37.93
CA ILE A 208 26.99 -11.44 38.86
C ILE A 208 28.22 -12.34 38.93
N TYR A 209 28.82 -12.69 37.79
CA TYR A 209 30.00 -13.55 37.75
C TYR A 209 31.19 -12.96 38.53
N PHE A 210 31.47 -11.66 38.36
CA PHE A 210 32.55 -10.99 39.08
C PHE A 210 32.26 -10.85 40.58
N ASN A 211 31.03 -10.50 40.97
CA ASN A 211 30.67 -10.41 42.39
C ASN A 211 30.76 -11.76 43.09
N LYS A 212 30.30 -12.85 42.43
CA LYS A 212 30.45 -14.21 42.96
C LYS A 212 31.92 -14.57 43.17
N ARG A 213 32.77 -14.32 42.17
CA ARG A 213 34.22 -14.58 42.26
C ARG A 213 34.91 -13.73 43.33
N TYR A 214 34.44 -12.51 43.57
CA TYR A 214 34.95 -11.63 44.62
C TYR A 214 34.57 -12.15 46.02
N HIS A 215 33.31 -12.55 46.23
CA HIS A 215 32.85 -13.15 47.48
C HIS A 215 33.57 -14.47 47.79
N GLU A 216 33.72 -15.38 46.82
CA GLU A 216 34.48 -16.63 47.00
C GLU A 216 35.94 -16.37 47.42
N ARG A 217 36.54 -15.27 46.94
CA ARG A 217 37.89 -14.87 47.34
C ARG A 217 37.92 -14.23 48.74
N TYR A 218 36.86 -13.53 49.14
CA TYR A 218 36.72 -12.94 50.48
C TYR A 218 36.47 -14.00 51.56
N ASP A 219 35.62 -14.99 51.30
CA ASP A 219 35.35 -16.08 52.25
C ASP A 219 36.64 -16.87 52.55
N PHE A 220 37.49 -17.08 51.53
CA PHE A 220 38.81 -17.71 51.72
C PHE A 220 39.77 -16.89 52.59
N LEU A 221 39.59 -15.56 52.66
CA LEU A 221 40.40 -14.68 53.51
C LEU A 221 39.82 -14.53 54.92
N SER A 222 38.53 -14.85 55.12
CA SER A 222 37.85 -14.75 56.43
C SER A 222 38.02 -16.00 57.29
N ASP A 223 38.35 -17.16 56.71
CA ASP A 223 38.52 -18.44 57.43
C ASP A 223 39.87 -18.55 58.18
N GLY A 224 40.63 -17.46 58.25
CA GLY A 224 41.98 -17.40 58.84
C GLY A 224 42.07 -16.90 60.28
N HIS A 225 40.96 -16.76 61.02
CA HIS A 225 41.01 -16.20 62.38
C HIS A 225 40.16 -16.97 63.41
N GLU A 226 40.53 -18.22 63.69
CA GLU A 226 40.34 -18.78 65.04
C GLU A 226 41.62 -18.56 65.86
N THR A 227 41.56 -17.66 66.84
CA THR A 227 42.47 -17.61 67.98
C THR A 227 41.70 -18.03 69.25
N PRO A 228 42.16 -19.04 70.01
CA PRO A 228 41.56 -19.47 71.28
C PRO A 228 41.95 -18.53 72.46
N PRO A 229 41.34 -18.69 73.65
CA PRO A 229 40.84 -17.59 74.47
C PRO A 229 41.89 -16.98 75.39
N GLU A 230 41.81 -15.66 75.60
CA GLU A 230 42.47 -15.01 76.72
C GLU A 230 41.40 -14.50 77.70
N GLU A 231 41.38 -15.12 78.88
CA GLU A 231 40.62 -14.71 80.05
C GLU A 231 41.06 -13.31 80.50
N VAL A 232 40.13 -12.35 80.57
CA VAL A 232 40.14 -11.37 81.66
C VAL A 232 38.70 -11.12 82.10
N GLU A 233 38.45 -11.51 83.33
CA GLU A 233 37.19 -11.47 84.04
C GLU A 233 36.89 -10.04 84.58
N ASN A 234 35.63 -9.63 84.36
CA ASN A 234 34.77 -8.68 85.09
C ASN A 234 35.10 -7.17 85.11
N THR A 235 34.19 -6.36 84.53
CA THR A 235 33.04 -5.85 85.30
C THR A 235 31.91 -5.25 84.44
N ALA A 236 30.72 -5.85 84.58
CA ALA A 236 29.36 -5.30 84.64
C ALA A 236 28.97 -3.97 83.94
N ASN A 237 27.96 -4.10 83.05
CA ASN A 237 26.72 -3.30 82.89
C ASN A 237 26.47 -2.98 81.41
N ALA A 238 25.29 -3.09 80.81
CA ALA A 238 23.98 -3.63 81.16
C ALA A 238 23.11 -3.57 79.87
N ARG A 239 22.24 -4.56 79.65
CA ARG A 239 20.93 -4.49 78.92
C ARG A 239 20.97 -4.18 77.41
N ASP A 240 20.18 -4.78 76.53
CA ASP A 240 19.13 -5.81 76.58
C ASP A 240 18.89 -6.29 75.14
N HIS A 241 18.30 -7.47 75.02
CA HIS A 241 17.67 -8.12 73.87
C HIS A 241 16.77 -7.17 73.01
N GLN A 242 16.32 -7.46 71.79
CA GLN A 242 16.05 -8.71 71.08
C GLN A 242 15.83 -8.41 69.57
N ASP A 243 16.29 -9.30 68.69
CA ASP A 243 15.65 -9.53 67.38
C ASP A 243 14.44 -10.45 67.59
N HIS A 244 13.37 -10.25 66.82
CA HIS A 244 12.44 -11.34 66.52
C HIS A 244 12.07 -11.36 65.04
N ALA A 245 12.34 -12.52 64.47
CA ALA A 245 11.91 -13.02 63.16
C ALA A 245 10.37 -13.00 63.01
N ASP A 246 9.87 -13.01 61.76
CA ASP A 246 9.23 -14.24 61.30
C ASP A 246 8.93 -14.30 59.79
N ILE A 247 8.84 -15.56 59.38
CA ILE A 247 8.56 -16.16 58.07
C ILE A 247 7.09 -15.97 57.67
N GLN A 248 6.80 -15.76 56.37
CA GLN A 248 5.64 -16.44 55.77
C GLN A 248 5.72 -16.65 54.26
N ALA A 249 5.55 -17.91 53.88
CA ALA A 249 5.31 -18.41 52.54
C ALA A 249 3.81 -18.38 52.20
N GLY A 250 3.46 -18.19 50.93
CA GLY A 250 2.14 -18.54 50.41
C GLY A 250 1.85 -17.98 49.01
N PRO A 251 1.09 -18.68 48.15
CA PRO A 251 1.38 -18.77 46.71
C PRO A 251 0.29 -18.16 45.81
N SER A 252 0.62 -17.93 44.53
CA SER A 252 -0.35 -18.16 43.44
C SER A 252 0.35 -18.40 42.11
N ARG A 253 0.27 -19.66 41.70
CA ARG A 253 0.56 -20.19 40.37
C ARG A 253 -0.77 -20.21 39.63
N VAL A 254 -0.89 -19.49 38.52
CA VAL A 254 -1.92 -19.75 37.51
C VAL A 254 -1.22 -20.33 36.29
N THR A 255 -1.49 -21.61 36.06
CA THR A 255 -1.24 -22.36 34.84
C THR A 255 -2.36 -22.09 33.82
N ALA A 256 -2.00 -21.87 32.55
CA ALA A 256 -2.73 -22.28 31.34
C ALA A 256 -1.83 -21.97 30.13
N GLU A 257 -1.07 -22.92 29.60
CA GLU A 257 -1.43 -23.85 28.50
C GLU A 257 -1.72 -23.15 27.14
N MET A 258 -0.85 -23.44 26.16
CA MET A 258 -0.96 -23.07 24.74
C MET A 258 -2.02 -23.90 24.01
N PRO A 259 -2.68 -23.34 22.97
CA PRO A 259 -3.23 -24.13 21.89
C PRO A 259 -2.36 -24.07 20.63
N HIS A 260 -1.98 -25.27 20.22
CA HIS A 260 -1.27 -25.69 19.02
C HIS A 260 -2.09 -25.44 17.74
N LYS A 261 -1.96 -24.27 17.08
CA LYS A 261 -2.53 -24.05 15.73
C LYS A 261 -1.88 -22.95 14.85
N VAL A 262 -0.56 -22.82 14.88
CA VAL A 262 0.16 -21.82 14.03
C VAL A 262 1.30 -22.44 13.19
N LYS A 263 1.61 -23.74 13.36
CA LYS A 263 2.73 -24.37 12.65
C LYS A 263 2.47 -24.79 11.19
N GLU A 264 1.22 -24.73 10.72
CA GLU A 264 0.85 -25.15 9.35
C GLU A 264 0.56 -23.99 8.37
N LEU A 265 0.70 -22.73 8.78
CA LEU A 265 0.45 -21.57 7.88
C LEU A 265 1.71 -20.78 7.47
N LEU A 266 2.90 -21.25 7.85
CA LEU A 266 4.18 -20.60 7.51
C LEU A 266 5.01 -21.38 6.49
N LYS A 267 4.48 -22.47 5.91
CA LYS A 267 5.20 -23.32 4.95
C LYS A 267 4.85 -23.03 3.48
N GLU A 268 3.80 -22.26 3.21
CA GLU A 268 3.30 -22.02 1.84
C GLU A 268 3.73 -20.66 1.21
N ARG A 269 4.61 -19.88 1.84
CA ARG A 269 4.96 -18.52 1.37
C ARG A 269 6.45 -18.31 1.06
N ARG A 270 7.15 -19.38 0.64
CA ARG A 270 8.61 -19.35 0.39
C ARG A 270 9.04 -19.99 -0.94
N HIS A 271 8.14 -20.03 -1.91
CA HIS A 271 8.47 -20.33 -3.30
C HIS A 271 7.80 -19.25 -4.15
N ASP A 272 8.48 -18.84 -5.21
CA ASP A 272 8.18 -17.72 -6.10
C ASP A 272 8.62 -16.35 -5.54
N ASP A 273 9.92 -16.05 -5.69
CA ASP A 273 10.45 -14.74 -6.07
C ASP A 273 11.99 -14.84 -6.09
N ASP A 274 12.59 -15.31 -7.20
CA ASP A 274 14.01 -15.11 -7.55
C ASP A 274 14.31 -15.62 -8.99
N GLU A 275 14.02 -14.79 -10.00
CA GLU A 275 14.69 -14.68 -11.33
C GLU A 275 13.80 -13.71 -12.15
N GLU A 276 14.20 -12.48 -12.50
CA GLU A 276 15.12 -12.21 -13.60
C GLU A 276 15.29 -10.67 -13.68
N LEU A 277 16.49 -10.13 -13.40
CA LEU A 277 16.82 -8.75 -13.74
C LEU A 277 18.33 -8.59 -13.99
N LEU A 278 18.70 -8.47 -15.28
CA LEU A 278 19.82 -7.69 -15.84
C LEU A 278 19.87 -8.06 -17.34
N SER A 279 19.62 -7.17 -18.31
CA SER A 279 20.53 -6.09 -18.69
C SER A 279 20.03 -5.47 -20.01
N SER A 280 19.84 -4.15 -20.07
CA SER A 280 20.08 -3.40 -21.32
C SER A 280 20.18 -1.89 -21.06
N THR A 281 21.41 -1.37 -21.02
CA THR A 281 21.72 0.05 -21.22
C THR A 281 21.64 0.42 -22.71
N PRO A 282 21.11 1.61 -23.10
CA PRO A 282 21.23 2.06 -24.49
C PRO A 282 22.49 2.90 -24.73
N LYS A 283 23.17 2.57 -25.83
CA LYS A 283 24.27 3.33 -26.45
C LYS A 283 23.78 4.66 -27.01
N LYS A 284 24.63 5.67 -26.84
CA LYS A 284 24.61 7.00 -27.43
C LYS A 284 24.76 6.90 -28.96
N SER A 285 23.83 7.44 -29.75
CA SER A 285 23.97 7.58 -31.21
C SER A 285 24.12 9.05 -31.60
N GLU A 286 25.13 9.28 -32.44
CA GLU A 286 25.60 10.54 -32.97
C GLU A 286 24.60 11.26 -33.89
N ILE A 287 24.64 12.59 -33.83
CA ILE A 287 23.99 13.51 -34.75
C ILE A 287 24.85 13.61 -36.01
N HIS A 288 24.29 13.27 -37.17
CA HIS A 288 24.86 13.67 -38.46
C HIS A 288 23.93 14.67 -39.15
N SER A 289 24.49 15.86 -39.37
CA SER A 289 23.92 16.96 -40.13
C SER A 289 24.20 16.73 -41.62
N GLN A 290 23.17 16.73 -42.48
CA GLN A 290 23.29 17.23 -43.86
C GLN A 290 21.95 17.35 -44.60
N LYS A 291 21.80 18.53 -45.22
CA LYS A 291 20.80 19.05 -46.18
C LYS A 291 19.48 19.59 -45.64
#